data_AF-A0A929A9Y6-F1
#
_entry.id   AF-A0A929A9Y6-F1
#
_cell.length_a   1.000
_cell.length_b   1.000
_cell.length_c   1.000
_cell.angle_alpha   90.00
_cell.angle_beta   90.00
_cell.angle_gamma   90.00
#
_symmetry.space_group_name_H-M   'P 1'
#
loop_
_entity.id
_entity.type
_entity.pdbx_description
1 polymer ?
#
loop_
_entity_poly.entity_id
_entity_poly.type
_entity_poly.pdbx_seq_one_letter_code
_entity_poly.pdbx_strand_id
1 'polypeptide(L)'
;MANLIHLNELTATFSSQLLALPLIDGLLSTQGVMVMLLVAYAGAMWMFLSSAPKVYTVMVSDLDLARRIYEEVLELPGADVPLHYYYNYEQTLGAAAVDPMSFSTIGYGASSQSPASVPDGLWYQLRKNTQLHVIGGASLGQKDRQRHVCFDHDCMELLLRRAQIRGAQYKIRRDKPLNFLMKDWQGRVFEMAEISN
;
A
#
# COMPACT_ATOMS: atom_id res chain seq x y z
N MET A 1 -64.85 -61.15 19.21
CA MET A 1 -63.66 -62.02 19.22
C MET A 1 -62.64 -61.35 18.31
N ALA A 2 -61.76 -60.51 18.88
CA ALA A 2 -60.38 -60.87 19.24
C ALA A 2 -59.50 -60.97 17.97
N ASN A 3 -58.79 -59.91 17.60
CA ASN A 3 -57.42 -59.55 18.01
C ASN A 3 -56.38 -60.10 17.02
N LEU A 4 -55.26 -59.38 16.85
CA LEU A 4 -54.03 -59.73 16.10
C LEU A 4 -53.96 -59.42 14.59
N ILE A 5 -53.80 -58.14 14.21
CA ILE A 5 -52.87 -57.78 13.10
C ILE A 5 -52.22 -56.41 13.36
N HIS A 6 -51.86 -56.11 14.61
CA HIS A 6 -51.23 -54.84 15.00
C HIS A 6 -49.72 -55.01 15.25
N LEU A 7 -48.97 -55.62 14.32
CA LEU A 7 -47.51 -55.77 14.43
C LEU A 7 -46.85 -55.83 13.04
N ASN A 8 -46.86 -54.73 12.28
CA ASN A 8 -45.95 -54.61 11.12
C ASN A 8 -45.44 -53.19 10.83
N GLU A 9 -45.60 -52.21 11.75
CA GLU A 9 -45.10 -50.84 11.57
C GLU A 9 -43.67 -50.62 12.11
N LEU A 10 -42.78 -51.62 12.10
CA LEU A 10 -41.44 -51.46 12.67
C LEU A 10 -40.26 -51.82 11.77
N THR A 11 -40.47 -52.08 10.47
CA THR A 11 -39.33 -52.37 9.57
C THR A 11 -39.51 -51.80 8.18
N ALA A 12 -39.24 -50.50 8.03
CA ALA A 12 -38.79 -49.95 6.75
C ALA A 12 -38.00 -48.66 6.98
N THR A 13 -36.70 -48.86 7.27
CA THR A 13 -35.59 -48.08 6.71
C THR A 13 -35.81 -46.56 6.63
N PHE A 14 -35.34 -45.78 7.60
CA PHE A 14 -34.00 -45.18 7.50
C PHE A 14 -33.64 -44.78 6.05
N SER A 15 -34.47 -43.96 5.40
CA SER A 15 -34.10 -43.27 4.15
C SER A 15 -33.36 -41.98 4.49
N SER A 16 -32.32 -42.11 5.30
CA SER A 16 -31.20 -41.18 5.30
C SER A 16 -30.26 -41.64 4.18
N GLN A 17 -30.48 -41.14 2.96
CA GLN A 17 -29.48 -40.96 1.90
C GLN A 17 -30.21 -40.59 0.60
N LEU A 18 -29.79 -39.46 0.00
CA LEU A 18 -29.86 -39.06 -1.43
C LEU A 18 -30.34 -37.63 -1.74
N LEU A 19 -30.37 -36.72 -0.76
CA LEU A 19 -30.45 -35.27 -1.05
C LEU A 19 -29.10 -34.64 -1.50
N ALA A 20 -28.13 -35.45 -1.96
CA ALA A 20 -26.75 -34.98 -2.19
C ALA A 20 -26.09 -35.42 -3.51
N LEU A 21 -26.83 -35.96 -4.49
CA LEU A 21 -26.22 -36.48 -5.74
C LEU A 21 -26.50 -35.74 -7.06
N PRO A 22 -27.56 -34.91 -7.27
CA PRO A 22 -27.69 -34.18 -8.54
C PRO A 22 -26.85 -32.89 -8.60
N LEU A 23 -26.28 -32.44 -7.48
CA LEU A 23 -25.40 -31.26 -7.43
C LEU A 23 -23.96 -31.55 -7.91
N ILE A 24 -23.49 -32.78 -7.73
CA ILE A 24 -22.10 -33.16 -8.03
C ILE A 24 -21.92 -33.42 -9.54
N ASP A 25 -22.95 -33.97 -10.21
CA ASP A 25 -22.93 -34.19 -11.66
C ASP A 25 -22.94 -32.86 -12.46
N GLY A 26 -23.55 -31.81 -11.90
CA GLY A 26 -23.46 -30.44 -12.44
C GLY A 26 -22.11 -29.76 -12.21
N LEU A 27 -21.41 -30.09 -11.11
CA LEU A 27 -20.10 -29.54 -10.74
C LEU A 27 -18.96 -30.09 -11.62
N LEU A 28 -19.06 -31.34 -12.10
CA LEU A 28 -18.09 -31.97 -13.01
C LEU A 28 -18.48 -31.88 -14.50
N SER A 29 -19.56 -31.18 -14.83
CA SER A 29 -19.95 -30.87 -16.22
C SER A 29 -19.05 -29.77 -16.82
N THR A 30 -18.90 -29.72 -18.14
CA THR A 30 -18.10 -28.68 -18.84
C THR A 30 -18.54 -27.26 -18.49
N GLN A 31 -19.84 -27.05 -18.31
CA GLN A 31 -20.40 -25.77 -17.85
C GLN A 31 -20.12 -25.49 -16.36
N GLY A 32 -20.17 -26.51 -15.51
CA GLY A 32 -19.82 -26.40 -14.09
C GLY A 32 -18.36 -26.05 -13.86
N VAL A 33 -17.46 -26.70 -14.62
CA VAL A 33 -16.02 -26.39 -14.61
C VAL A 33 -15.77 -24.96 -15.08
N MET A 34 -16.46 -24.50 -16.12
CA MET A 34 -16.34 -23.11 -16.60
C MET A 34 -16.74 -22.09 -15.53
N VAL A 35 -17.86 -22.32 -14.83
CA VAL A 35 -18.31 -21.44 -13.75
C VAL A 35 -17.33 -21.49 -12.56
N MET A 36 -16.83 -22.67 -12.20
CA MET A 36 -15.84 -22.81 -11.13
C MET A 36 -14.53 -22.10 -11.45
N LEU A 37 -14.05 -22.16 -12.69
CA LEU A 37 -12.88 -21.40 -13.14
C LEU A 37 -13.09 -19.88 -13.03
N LEU A 38 -14.27 -19.39 -13.40
CA LEU A 38 -14.60 -17.97 -13.28
C LEU A 38 -14.66 -17.52 -11.82
N VAL A 39 -15.27 -18.30 -10.94
CA VAL A 39 -15.31 -18.01 -9.50
C VAL A 39 -13.91 -18.06 -8.89
N ALA A 40 -13.10 -19.05 -9.25
CA ALA A 40 -11.72 -19.17 -8.78
C ALA A 40 -10.87 -17.96 -9.23
N TYR A 41 -11.00 -17.54 -10.50
CA TYR A 41 -10.30 -16.37 -11.02
C TYR A 41 -10.76 -15.07 -10.34
N ALA A 42 -12.06 -14.86 -10.22
CA ALA A 42 -12.62 -13.70 -9.55
C ALA A 42 -12.17 -13.63 -8.08
N GLY A 43 -12.18 -14.78 -7.38
CA GLY A 43 -11.68 -14.90 -6.02
C GLY A 43 -10.19 -14.58 -5.90
N ALA A 44 -9.36 -15.12 -6.79
CA ALA A 44 -7.93 -14.83 -6.83
C ALA A 44 -7.66 -13.35 -7.10
N MET A 45 -8.38 -12.74 -8.04
CA MET A 45 -8.23 -11.32 -8.37
C MET A 45 -8.69 -10.42 -7.22
N TRP A 46 -9.77 -10.77 -6.53
CA TRP A 46 -10.22 -10.05 -5.33
C TRP A 46 -9.16 -10.09 -4.21
N MET A 47 -8.57 -11.26 -3.96
CA MET A 47 -7.50 -11.39 -2.96
C MET A 47 -6.26 -10.58 -3.35
N PHE A 48 -5.90 -10.56 -4.63
CA PHE A 48 -4.77 -9.78 -5.13
C PHE A 48 -4.98 -8.27 -4.93
N LEU A 49 -6.13 -7.74 -5.37
CA LEU A 49 -6.46 -6.32 -5.24
C LEU A 49 -6.58 -5.88 -3.78
N SER A 50 -7.15 -6.74 -2.92
CA SER A 50 -7.28 -6.45 -1.48
C SER A 50 -5.94 -6.47 -0.74
N SER A 51 -4.94 -7.17 -1.28
CA SER A 51 -3.61 -7.28 -0.68
C SER A 51 -2.65 -6.17 -1.12
N ALA A 52 -3.04 -5.34 -2.08
CA ALA A 52 -2.16 -4.33 -2.64
C ALA A 52 -1.62 -3.37 -1.56
N PRO A 53 -0.30 -3.12 -1.52
CA PRO A 53 0.28 -2.17 -0.60
C PRO A 53 -0.19 -0.75 -0.94
N LYS A 54 -0.59 0.00 0.09
CA LYS A 54 -0.94 1.42 -0.06
C LYS A 54 0.31 2.29 0.04
N VAL A 55 0.44 3.26 -0.86
CA VAL A 55 1.53 4.24 -0.82
C VAL A 55 0.93 5.63 -0.68
N TYR A 56 1.30 6.33 0.39
CA TYR A 56 0.92 7.72 0.59
C TYR A 56 2.07 8.64 0.23
N THR A 57 1.77 9.76 -0.42
CA THR A 57 2.78 10.77 -0.77
C THR A 57 2.59 11.99 0.11
N VAL A 58 3.67 12.43 0.76
CA VAL A 58 3.73 13.67 1.53
C VAL A 58 4.74 14.60 0.89
N MET A 59 4.28 15.80 0.54
CA MET A 59 5.14 16.87 0.05
C MET A 59 5.66 17.69 1.22
N VAL A 60 6.95 17.97 1.25
CA VAL A 60 7.61 18.72 2.33
C VAL A 60 8.38 19.90 1.75
N SER A 61 8.51 20.96 2.55
CA SER A 61 9.29 22.14 2.18
C SER A 61 10.80 21.91 2.20
N ASP A 62 11.30 21.12 3.15
CA ASP A 62 12.72 20.78 3.31
C ASP A 62 12.86 19.30 3.70
N LEU A 63 13.55 18.52 2.86
CA LEU A 63 13.74 17.08 3.05
C LEU A 63 14.67 16.73 4.21
N ASP A 64 15.69 17.54 4.48
CA ASP A 64 16.67 17.26 5.55
C ASP A 64 16.07 17.51 6.94
N LEU A 65 15.17 18.49 7.03
CA LEU A 65 14.37 18.70 8.24
C LEU A 65 13.27 17.64 8.38
N ALA A 66 12.69 17.22 7.25
CA ALA A 66 11.70 16.15 7.23
C ALA A 66 12.26 14.84 7.76
N ARG A 67 13.45 14.44 7.27
CA ARG A 67 14.14 13.21 7.64
C ARG A 67 14.25 13.07 9.15
N ARG A 68 14.72 14.12 9.83
CA ARG A 68 14.85 14.16 11.29
C ARG A 68 13.53 13.95 12.00
N ILE A 69 12.44 14.56 11.54
CA ILE A 69 11.13 14.31 12.14
C ILE A 69 10.64 12.88 11.93
N TYR A 70 10.78 12.36 10.72
CA TYR A 70 10.25 11.03 10.41
C TYR A 70 11.07 9.92 11.10
N GLU A 71 12.37 10.12 11.27
CA GLU A 71 13.27 9.15 11.90
C GLU A 71 13.44 9.35 13.41
N GLU A 72 13.61 10.58 13.90
CA GLU A 72 13.90 10.85 15.32
C GLU A 72 12.63 11.02 16.16
N VAL A 73 11.57 11.64 15.61
CA VAL A 73 10.33 11.93 16.36
C VAL A 73 9.30 10.84 16.15
N LEU A 74 9.07 10.45 14.90
CA LEU A 74 8.08 9.44 14.55
C LEU A 74 8.64 8.01 14.58
N GLU A 75 9.98 7.88 14.58
CA GLU A 75 10.71 6.61 14.53
C GLU A 75 10.08 5.67 13.50
N LEU A 76 9.97 6.17 12.27
CA LEU A 76 9.53 5.36 11.16
C LEU A 76 10.70 4.53 10.65
N PRO A 77 10.52 3.21 10.46
CA PRO A 77 11.52 2.39 9.81
C PRO A 77 11.72 2.88 8.37
N GLY A 78 12.97 3.12 7.99
CA GLY A 78 13.36 3.34 6.60
C GLY A 78 12.92 2.16 5.76
N ALA A 79 12.28 2.43 4.63
CA ALA A 79 11.91 1.41 3.67
C ALA A 79 12.87 1.48 2.49
N ASP A 80 13.57 0.39 2.19
CA ASP A 80 14.31 0.28 0.95
C ASP A 80 13.33 0.29 -0.22
N VAL A 81 13.55 1.23 -1.13
CA VAL A 81 12.64 1.42 -2.25
C VAL A 81 12.79 0.26 -3.24
N PRO A 82 11.70 -0.33 -3.74
CA PRO A 82 11.74 -1.18 -4.92
C PRO A 82 11.92 -0.33 -6.21
N LEU A 83 12.89 0.60 -6.24
CA LEU A 83 13.17 1.47 -7.39
C LEU A 83 13.90 0.76 -8.53
N HIS A 84 14.44 -0.43 -8.29
CA HIS A 84 15.14 -1.21 -9.33
C HIS A 84 14.23 -1.61 -10.52
N TYR A 85 12.90 -1.51 -10.39
CA TYR A 85 11.96 -1.85 -11.47
C TYR A 85 11.62 -0.69 -12.40
N TYR A 86 11.71 0.57 -11.96
CA TYR A 86 11.21 1.71 -12.75
C TYR A 86 12.30 2.46 -13.54
N TYR A 87 13.56 2.44 -13.07
CA TYR A 87 14.65 3.14 -13.76
C TYR A 87 15.29 2.34 -14.91
N ASN A 88 15.09 1.03 -14.96
CA ASN A 88 15.68 0.18 -16.00
C ASN A 88 14.87 0.10 -17.30
N TYR A 89 13.65 0.65 -17.33
CA TYR A 89 12.82 0.62 -18.53
C TYR A 89 13.41 1.54 -19.63
N GLU A 90 13.86 2.72 -19.24
CA GLU A 90 14.48 3.71 -20.14
C GLU A 90 15.86 3.23 -20.65
N GLN A 91 16.65 2.58 -19.80
CA GLN A 91 17.99 2.12 -20.15
C GLN A 91 17.97 0.93 -21.13
N THR A 92 16.94 0.07 -21.08
CA THR A 92 16.79 -1.05 -22.04
C THR A 92 16.15 -0.59 -23.36
N LEU A 93 15.22 0.37 -23.35
CA LEU A 93 14.60 0.87 -24.58
C LEU A 93 15.50 1.84 -25.36
N GLY A 94 16.35 2.62 -24.67
CA GLY A 94 17.33 3.50 -25.32
C GLY A 94 18.53 2.76 -25.93
N ALA A 95 18.90 1.58 -25.39
CA ALA A 95 20.02 0.78 -25.88
C ALA A 95 19.67 -0.10 -27.10
N ALA A 96 18.39 -0.36 -27.36
CA ALA A 96 17.95 -1.15 -28.51
C ALA A 96 18.02 -0.39 -29.86
N ALA A 97 18.25 0.93 -29.83
CA ALA A 97 18.35 1.78 -31.03
C ALA A 97 19.79 2.10 -31.45
N VAL A 98 20.80 1.67 -30.69
CA VAL A 98 22.22 1.89 -30.99
C VAL A 98 22.92 0.56 -31.24
N ASP A 99 23.38 0.40 -32.48
CA ASP A 99 24.18 -0.72 -32.98
C ASP A 99 25.32 -1.09 -32.00
N PRO A 100 25.40 -2.36 -31.54
CA PRO A 100 26.36 -2.81 -30.52
C PRO A 100 27.83 -2.75 -30.97
N MET A 101 28.15 -2.37 -32.20
CA MET A 101 29.53 -2.16 -32.65
C MET A 101 30.15 -0.80 -32.25
N SER A 102 29.39 0.15 -31.70
CA SER A 102 29.93 1.49 -31.37
C SER A 102 30.60 1.60 -30.00
N PHE A 103 30.52 0.56 -29.15
CA PHE A 103 30.98 0.63 -27.75
C PHE A 103 32.43 0.18 -27.51
N SER A 104 33.20 -0.17 -28.54
CA SER A 104 34.58 -0.65 -28.37
C SER A 104 35.64 0.44 -28.19
N THR A 105 35.28 1.73 -28.16
CA THR A 105 36.28 2.83 -28.13
C THR A 105 36.15 3.87 -27.00
N ILE A 106 35.23 3.73 -26.04
CA ILE A 106 35.16 4.68 -24.91
C ILE A 106 35.85 4.10 -23.68
N GLY A 107 37.16 4.37 -23.65
CA GLY A 107 37.97 4.78 -22.50
C GLY A 107 37.53 4.42 -21.09
N TYR A 108 38.40 3.65 -20.44
CA TYR A 108 38.72 3.77 -19.02
C TYR A 108 38.55 5.21 -18.48
N GLY A 109 37.66 5.42 -17.51
CA GLY A 109 37.68 6.63 -16.67
C GLY A 109 36.51 7.61 -16.78
N ALA A 110 35.34 7.24 -17.33
CA ALA A 110 34.14 8.06 -17.17
C ALA A 110 33.45 7.69 -15.84
N SER A 111 33.68 8.49 -14.81
CA SER A 111 32.75 8.58 -13.69
C SER A 111 31.36 8.84 -14.27
N SER A 112 30.44 7.92 -14.01
CA SER A 112 29.02 8.13 -14.27
C SER A 112 28.57 9.35 -13.48
N GLN A 113 28.67 10.53 -14.09
CA GLN A 113 27.88 11.68 -13.70
C GLN A 113 26.44 11.27 -13.97
N SER A 114 25.76 10.82 -12.91
CA SER A 114 24.33 10.62 -12.91
C SER A 114 23.67 11.88 -13.51
N PRO A 115 22.78 11.74 -14.50
CA PRO A 115 22.07 12.88 -15.04
C PRO A 115 21.30 13.56 -13.90
N ALA A 116 21.30 14.88 -13.94
CA ALA A 116 20.74 15.81 -12.97
C ALA A 116 19.49 15.31 -12.20
N SER A 117 19.67 15.21 -10.88
CA SER A 117 18.67 15.36 -9.80
C SER A 117 17.26 14.84 -10.09
N VAL A 118 17.07 13.53 -9.96
CA VAL A 118 15.80 13.04 -9.41
C VAL A 118 15.74 13.54 -7.96
N PRO A 119 14.65 14.19 -7.49
CA PRO A 119 14.55 14.56 -6.08
C PRO A 119 14.62 13.27 -5.25
N ASP A 120 15.66 13.13 -4.43
CA ASP A 120 15.85 12.03 -3.48
C ASP A 120 14.66 12.01 -2.51
N GLY A 121 13.59 11.32 -2.90
CA GLY A 121 12.43 11.09 -2.06
C GLY A 121 12.81 10.11 -0.95
N LEU A 122 12.36 10.39 0.27
CA LEU A 122 12.56 9.49 1.41
C LEU A 122 11.42 8.49 1.45
N TRP A 123 11.75 7.22 1.72
CA TRP A 123 10.76 6.16 1.81
C TRP A 123 10.74 5.57 3.21
N TYR A 124 9.55 5.52 3.80
CA TYR A 124 9.33 5.01 5.13
C TYR A 124 8.19 4.00 5.14
N GLN A 125 8.23 3.04 6.06
CA GLN A 125 7.12 2.12 6.27
C GLN A 125 6.26 2.59 7.45
N LEU A 126 5.01 2.96 7.17
CA LEU A 126 4.06 3.46 8.17
C LEU A 126 3.30 2.31 8.86
N ARG A 127 2.98 1.25 8.10
CA ARG A 127 2.39 -0.01 8.59
C ARG A 127 2.89 -1.19 7.74
N LYS A 128 2.58 -2.42 8.14
CA LYS A 128 2.97 -3.65 7.42
C LYS A 128 2.67 -3.62 5.91
N ASN A 129 1.55 -3.03 5.50
CA ASN A 129 1.15 -2.92 4.08
C ASN A 129 0.96 -1.46 3.63
N THR A 130 1.66 -0.52 4.27
CA THR A 130 1.53 0.91 3.95
C THR A 130 2.88 1.59 3.97
N GLN A 131 3.24 2.19 2.85
CA GLN A 131 4.46 2.95 2.67
C GLN A 131 4.14 4.44 2.60
N LEU A 132 5.12 5.24 3.03
CA LEU A 132 5.10 6.68 3.03
C LEU A 132 6.25 7.16 2.16
N HIS A 133 5.91 7.84 1.08
CA HIS A 133 6.85 8.50 0.18
C HIS A 133 6.87 9.98 0.53
N VAL A 134 8.03 10.50 0.91
CA VAL A 134 8.24 11.90 1.28
C VAL A 134 9.05 12.56 0.18
N ILE A 135 8.47 13.55 -0.48
CA ILE A 135 9.10 14.29 -1.57
C ILE A 135 9.20 15.77 -1.22
N GLY A 136 10.23 16.44 -1.74
CA GLY A 136 10.30 17.89 -1.71
C GLY A 136 9.25 18.51 -2.65
N GLY A 137 8.83 19.74 -2.36
CA GLY A 137 7.95 20.51 -3.25
C GLY A 137 6.80 21.24 -2.59
N ALA A 138 6.65 21.15 -1.26
CA ALA A 138 5.67 21.99 -0.56
C ALA A 138 6.20 23.41 -0.36
N SER A 139 5.34 24.41 -0.52
CA SER A 139 5.65 25.77 -0.12
C SER A 139 5.66 25.90 1.41
N LEU A 140 6.45 26.85 1.91
CA LEU A 140 6.49 27.17 3.33
C LEU A 140 5.09 27.59 3.82
N GLY A 141 4.77 27.19 5.05
CA GLY A 141 3.48 27.43 5.68
C GLY A 141 3.35 28.83 6.27
N GLN A 142 2.29 29.04 7.05
CA GLN A 142 2.08 30.33 7.71
C GLN A 142 3.23 30.64 8.69
N LYS A 143 3.78 31.86 8.61
CA LYS A 143 4.92 32.32 9.41
C LYS A 143 6.22 31.57 9.13
N ASP A 144 6.47 31.25 7.85
CA ASP A 144 7.71 30.63 7.40
C ASP A 144 7.99 29.28 8.06
N ARG A 145 6.91 28.56 8.38
CA ARG A 145 6.98 27.26 9.04
C ARG A 145 7.20 26.17 8.02
N GLN A 146 8.00 25.18 8.40
CA GLN A 146 8.15 23.96 7.61
C GLN A 146 6.80 23.26 7.50
N ARG A 147 6.41 22.94 6.27
CA ARG A 147 5.07 22.45 5.95
C ARG A 147 5.17 21.10 5.27
N HIS A 148 4.36 20.18 5.78
CA HIS A 148 4.19 18.83 5.30
C HIS A 148 2.74 18.70 4.85
N VAL A 149 2.57 18.31 3.60
CA VAL A 149 1.28 18.34 2.90
C VAL A 149 0.97 16.95 2.40
N CYS A 150 -0.24 16.46 2.71
CA CYS A 150 -0.75 15.25 2.07
C CYS A 150 -2.16 15.51 1.55
N PHE A 151 -2.51 14.77 0.49
CA PHE A 151 -3.85 14.79 -0.09
C PHE A 151 -4.79 13.81 0.60
N ASP A 152 -4.26 12.73 1.16
CA ASP A 152 -5.06 11.68 1.78
C ASP A 152 -5.30 11.95 3.28
N HIS A 153 -6.56 12.00 3.68
CA HIS A 153 -6.98 12.13 5.08
C HIS A 153 -6.39 11.01 5.95
N ASP A 154 -6.49 9.76 5.47
CA ASP A 154 -5.97 8.58 6.15
C ASP A 154 -4.47 8.69 6.44
N CYS A 155 -3.69 9.29 5.53
CA CYS A 155 -2.24 9.49 5.74
C CYS A 155 -1.98 10.44 6.91
N MET A 156 -2.66 11.58 6.94
CA MET A 156 -2.52 12.58 8.01
C MET A 156 -2.98 12.03 9.35
N GLU A 157 -4.05 11.25 9.38
CA GLU A 157 -4.53 10.60 10.59
C GLU A 157 -3.54 9.55 11.11
N LEU A 158 -2.96 8.74 10.22
CA LEU A 158 -1.95 7.76 10.60
C LEU A 158 -0.69 8.42 11.18
N LEU A 159 -0.25 9.53 10.60
CA LEU A 159 0.88 10.31 11.12
C LEU A 159 0.56 10.92 12.49
N LEU A 160 -0.64 11.47 12.67
CA LEU A 160 -1.09 11.99 13.97
C LEU A 160 -1.14 10.90 15.04
N ARG A 161 -1.73 9.74 14.74
CA ARG A 161 -1.76 8.59 15.65
C ARG A 161 -0.35 8.11 16.00
N ARG A 162 0.57 8.10 15.03
CA ARG A 162 1.97 7.75 15.28
C ARG A 162 2.63 8.75 16.22
N ALA A 163 2.44 10.05 16.00
CA ALA A 163 2.93 11.10 16.88
C ALA A 163 2.39 10.95 18.32
N GLN A 164 1.11 10.61 18.46
CA GLN A 164 0.47 10.33 19.76
C GLN A 164 1.09 9.14 20.47
N ILE A 165 1.29 8.01 19.77
CA ILE A 165 1.92 6.80 20.34
C ILE A 165 3.36 7.08 20.79
N ARG A 166 4.08 7.93 20.04
CA ARG A 166 5.45 8.35 20.38
C ARG A 166 5.52 9.43 21.47
N GLY A 167 4.39 9.96 21.92
CA GLY A 167 4.35 11.04 22.91
C GLY A 167 4.92 12.37 22.40
N ALA A 168 4.97 12.57 21.07
CA ALA A 168 5.43 13.81 20.47
C ALA A 168 4.47 14.96 20.83
N GLN A 169 5.00 16.17 20.98
CA GLN A 169 4.15 17.34 21.26
C GLN A 169 3.39 17.75 19.98
N TYR A 170 2.06 17.64 20.00
CA TYR A 170 1.21 18.04 18.90
C TYR A 170 0.09 18.99 19.36
N LYS A 171 -0.42 19.79 18.42
CA LYS A 171 -1.58 20.66 18.62
C LYS A 171 -2.45 20.65 17.37
N ILE A 172 -3.67 20.12 17.49
CA ILE A 172 -4.65 20.14 16.41
C ILE A 172 -5.19 21.57 16.25
N ARG A 173 -5.22 22.08 15.01
CA ARG A 173 -5.79 23.39 14.65
C ARG A 173 -7.17 23.26 14.04
N ARG A 174 -7.39 22.22 13.24
CA ARG A 174 -8.63 21.95 12.50
C ARG A 174 -8.75 20.44 12.26
N ASP A 175 -9.96 19.91 12.39
CA ASP A 175 -10.20 18.47 12.17
C ASP A 175 -10.49 18.11 10.71
N LYS A 176 -11.11 19.01 9.93
CA LYS A 176 -11.42 18.80 8.50
C LYS A 176 -11.27 20.09 7.67
N PRO A 177 -10.43 20.14 6.63
CA PRO A 177 -9.31 19.22 6.39
C PRO A 177 -8.35 19.22 7.60
N LEU A 178 -7.78 18.07 7.92
CA LEU A 178 -6.97 17.86 9.12
C LEU A 178 -5.71 18.73 9.05
N ASN A 179 -5.56 19.61 10.04
CA ASN A 179 -4.36 20.43 10.22
C ASN A 179 -3.94 20.39 11.68
N PHE A 180 -2.70 19.96 11.89
CA PHE A 180 -2.08 19.96 13.20
C PHE A 180 -0.64 20.44 13.14
N LEU A 181 -0.18 21.03 14.24
CA LEU A 181 1.20 21.39 14.44
C LEU A 181 1.87 20.29 15.24
N MET A 182 3.10 19.96 14.87
CA MET A 182 3.95 19.06 15.61
C MET A 182 5.24 19.78 16.00
N LYS A 183 5.80 19.43 17.15
CA LYS A 183 7.13 19.88 17.54
C LYS A 183 8.11 18.73 17.57
N ASP A 184 9.30 19.06 17.12
CA ASP A 184 10.48 18.23 17.28
C ASP A 184 11.08 18.41 18.69
N TRP A 185 11.98 17.52 19.09
CA TRP A 185 12.72 17.57 20.36
C TRP A 185 13.54 18.85 20.51
N GLN A 186 13.94 19.47 19.39
CA GLN A 186 14.63 20.76 19.35
C GLN A 186 13.67 21.96 19.41
N GLY A 187 12.36 21.74 19.59
CA GLY A 187 11.35 22.78 19.74
C GLY A 187 10.89 23.45 18.43
N ARG A 188 11.43 23.02 17.28
CA ARG A 188 11.00 23.48 15.95
C ARG A 188 9.56 23.04 15.69
N VAL A 189 8.76 23.92 15.09
CA VAL A 189 7.33 23.68 14.82
C VAL A 189 7.12 23.37 13.35
N PHE A 190 6.45 22.27 13.07
CA PHE A 190 6.13 21.79 11.74
C PHE A 190 4.62 21.75 11.56
N GLU A 191 4.15 22.22 10.42
CA GLU A 191 2.75 22.23 10.05
C GLU A 191 2.44 21.01 9.19
N MET A 192 1.58 20.12 9.70
CA MET A 192 1.05 18.97 8.99
C MET A 192 -0.35 19.34 8.50
N ALA A 193 -0.54 19.38 7.18
CA ALA A 193 -1.77 19.86 6.57
C ALA A 193 -2.29 18.89 5.51
N GLU A 194 -3.53 18.48 5.66
CA GLU A 194 -4.32 17.86 4.61
C GLU A 194 -4.76 18.94 3.59
N ILE A 195 -4.65 18.62 2.30
CA ILE A 195 -5.29 19.38 1.22
C ILE A 195 -6.49 18.58 0.73
N SER A 196 -7.68 19.05 1.09
CA SER A 196 -8.92 18.61 0.45
C SER A 196 -9.17 19.43 -0.81
N ASN A 197 -9.49 18.76 -1.92
CA ASN A 197 -10.03 19.38 -3.13
C ASN A 197 -11.55 19.59 -2.99
#